data_AF-A0A5M8P0N4-F1
#
_entry.id   AF-A0A5M8P0N4-F1
#
_cell.length_a   1.000
_cell.length_b   1.000
_cell.length_c   1.000
_cell.angle_alpha   90.00
_cell.angle_beta   90.00
_cell.angle_gamma   90.00
#
_symmetry.space_group_name_H-M   'P 1'
#
loop_
_entity.id
_entity.type
_entity.pdbx_description
1 polymer ?
#
loop_
_entity_poly.entity_id
_entity_poly.type
_entity_poly.pdbx_seq_one_letter_code
_entity_poly.pdbx_strand_id
1 'polypeptide(L)'
;MSETVKKFYVLRAVNGKENKVKEYLEAEIKNNHFEDYITQIVIPTEKVVQNRNGKKVIKERAYLPGYIIIEANLVGEVIHFLKNINFVIGFLGGDKPVPLRPTEVSRLLGQADELQERPEEFGIDYMIGETVKINHGPFIGFHGEIEEIDFDKKKLKVMVKIFGRKSPLELGYLQVEKE
;
A
#
# COMPACT_ATOMS: atom_id res chain seq x y z
N MET A 1 30.88 2.52 -13.30
CA MET A 1 29.65 3.35 -13.33
C MET A 1 29.03 3.20 -11.95
N SER A 2 29.07 4.23 -11.12
CA SER A 2 28.56 4.15 -9.75
C SER A 2 27.04 4.07 -9.80
N GLU A 3 26.47 2.95 -9.36
CA GLU A 3 25.02 2.79 -9.22
C GLU A 3 24.50 3.83 -8.22
N THR A 4 23.90 4.91 -8.71
CA THR A 4 23.17 5.86 -7.89
C THR A 4 21.84 5.25 -7.50
N VAL A 5 21.85 4.52 -6.38
CA VAL A 5 20.66 3.86 -5.83
C VAL A 5 19.68 4.91 -5.31
N LYS A 6 18.67 5.20 -6.12
CA LYS A 6 17.51 6.01 -5.71
C LYS A 6 16.71 5.24 -4.67
N LYS A 7 16.24 5.95 -3.64
CA LYS A 7 15.43 5.37 -2.57
C LYS A 7 14.22 6.25 -2.34
N PHE A 8 13.19 5.66 -1.77
CA PHE A 8 11.98 6.38 -1.40
C PHE A 8 12.12 6.96 -0.01
N TYR A 9 11.73 8.21 0.14
CA TYR A 9 11.77 8.95 1.39
C TYR A 9 10.44 9.65 1.63
N VAL A 10 10.16 9.92 2.90
CA VAL A 10 8.95 10.61 3.32
C VAL A 10 9.32 12.00 3.82
N LEU A 11 8.71 13.01 3.20
CA LEU A 11 8.70 14.39 3.63
C LEU A 11 7.43 14.69 4.42
N ARG A 12 7.61 15.41 5.53
CA ARG A 12 6.52 16.01 6.29
C ARG A 12 6.27 17.41 5.77
N ALA A 13 5.03 17.68 5.43
CA ALA A 13 4.56 18.96 4.91
C ALA A 13 3.40 19.49 5.77
N VAL A 14 3.11 20.78 5.61
CA VAL A 14 1.94 21.39 6.25
C VAL A 14 0.66 20.80 5.66
N ASN A 15 -0.21 20.28 6.53
CA ASN A 15 -1.49 19.69 6.15
C ASN A 15 -2.30 20.61 5.23
N GLY A 16 -2.84 20.04 4.14
CA GLY A 16 -3.67 20.78 3.18
C GLY A 16 -2.89 21.69 2.22
N LYS A 17 -1.56 21.72 2.31
CA LYS A 17 -0.68 22.37 1.33
C LYS A 17 0.18 21.38 0.54
N GLU A 18 -0.07 20.06 0.63
CA GLU A 18 0.77 19.06 -0.05
C GLU A 18 0.82 19.29 -1.57
N ASN A 19 -0.33 19.58 -2.19
CA ASN A 19 -0.38 19.88 -3.63
C ASN A 19 0.50 21.06 -4.01
N LYS A 20 0.50 22.13 -3.20
CA LYS A 20 1.37 23.29 -3.43
C LYS A 20 2.84 22.91 -3.24
N VAL A 21 3.16 22.12 -2.22
CA VAL A 21 4.54 21.64 -1.99
C VAL A 21 5.03 20.82 -3.19
N LYS A 22 4.18 19.96 -3.76
CA LYS A 22 4.51 19.22 -4.98
C LYS A 22 4.80 20.16 -6.16
N GLU A 23 3.94 21.14 -6.41
CA GLU A 23 4.17 22.14 -7.47
C GLU A 23 5.48 22.91 -7.26
N TYR A 24 5.79 23.33 -6.03
CA TYR A 24 7.05 24.00 -5.71
C TYR A 24 8.25 23.07 -5.91
N LEU A 25 8.17 21.81 -5.46
CA LEU A 25 9.22 20.83 -5.67
C LEU A 25 9.48 20.62 -7.16
N GLU A 26 8.45 20.43 -7.98
CA GLU A 26 8.57 20.23 -9.42
C GLU A 26 9.19 21.45 -10.12
N ALA A 27 8.80 22.66 -9.72
CA ALA A 27 9.38 23.90 -10.25
C ALA A 27 10.86 24.05 -9.87
N GLU A 28 11.20 23.84 -8.59
CA GLU A 28 12.55 23.96 -8.08
C GLU A 28 13.50 22.89 -8.64
N ILE A 29 13.00 21.66 -8.85
CA ILE A 29 13.76 20.57 -9.48
C ILE A 29 14.14 20.95 -10.92
N LYS A 30 13.20 21.52 -11.67
CA LYS A 30 13.44 22.00 -13.04
C LYS A 30 14.45 23.16 -13.07
N ASN A 31 14.34 24.10 -12.14
CA ASN A 31 15.21 25.27 -12.08
C ASN A 31 16.67 24.93 -11.71
N ASN A 32 16.86 23.95 -10.82
CA ASN A 32 18.18 23.58 -10.30
C ASN A 32 18.77 22.32 -10.97
N HIS A 33 18.13 21.80 -12.01
CA HIS A 33 18.55 20.57 -12.72
C HIS A 33 18.71 19.35 -11.79
N PHE A 34 17.86 19.23 -10.77
CA PHE A 34 17.88 18.07 -9.86
C PHE A 34 17.09 16.87 -10.40
N GLU A 35 16.66 16.90 -11.66
CA GLU A 35 15.90 15.82 -12.32
C GLU A 35 16.65 14.48 -12.33
N ASP A 36 17.99 14.52 -12.37
CA ASP A 36 18.82 13.32 -12.27
C ASP A 36 18.74 12.65 -10.88
N TYR A 37 18.49 13.46 -9.84
CA TYR A 37 18.48 13.02 -8.44
C TYR A 37 17.08 12.67 -7.95
N ILE A 38 16.06 13.45 -8.32
CA ILE A 38 14.67 13.26 -7.87
C ILE A 38 13.82 12.83 -9.06
N THR A 39 13.26 11.64 -8.99
CA THR A 39 12.55 11.00 -10.12
C THR A 39 11.04 11.08 -9.99
N GLN A 40 10.53 10.91 -8.77
CA GLN A 40 9.10 10.85 -8.53
C GLN A 40 8.71 11.57 -7.26
N ILE A 41 7.61 12.33 -7.32
CA ILE A 41 6.98 12.97 -6.16
C ILE A 41 5.51 12.55 -6.14
N VAL A 42 5.11 11.88 -5.06
CA VAL A 42 3.76 11.34 -4.91
C VAL A 42 3.16 11.82 -3.59
N ILE A 43 1.92 12.30 -3.67
CA ILE A 43 1.11 12.62 -2.52
C ILE A 43 0.20 11.42 -2.29
N PRO A 44 0.16 10.81 -1.09
CA PRO A 44 -0.71 9.67 -0.78
C PRO A 44 -2.18 10.13 -0.72
N THR A 45 -2.84 10.18 -1.87
CA THR A 45 -4.26 10.49 -2.03
C THR A 45 -5.06 9.26 -2.45
N GLU A 46 -6.23 9.08 -1.86
CA GLU A 46 -7.20 8.04 -2.20
C GLU A 46 -8.35 8.66 -3.01
N LYS A 47 -8.78 7.97 -4.07
CA LYS A 47 -9.90 8.40 -4.91
C LYS A 47 -11.22 7.99 -4.27
N VAL A 48 -11.88 8.90 -3.55
CA VAL A 48 -13.20 8.66 -2.98
C VAL A 48 -14.30 9.04 -3.98
N VAL A 49 -15.18 8.09 -4.28
CA VAL A 49 -16.37 8.36 -5.12
C VAL A 49 -17.45 8.98 -4.25
N GLN A 50 -17.66 10.30 -4.38
CA GLN A 50 -18.79 10.98 -3.76
C GLN A 50 -19.97 11.02 -4.73
N ASN A 51 -21.10 10.48 -4.31
CA ASN A 51 -22.35 10.59 -5.06
C ASN A 51 -23.02 11.92 -4.67
N ARG A 52 -22.94 12.93 -5.53
CA ARG A 52 -23.56 14.24 -5.29
C ARG A 52 -24.55 14.51 -6.43
N ASN A 53 -25.83 14.65 -6.08
CA ASN A 53 -26.95 14.86 -7.02
C ASN A 53 -27.04 13.78 -8.13
N GLY A 54 -26.84 12.51 -7.78
CA GLY A 54 -26.94 11.38 -8.71
C GLY A 54 -25.80 11.28 -9.74
N LYS A 55 -24.81 12.18 -9.70
CA LYS A 55 -23.56 12.07 -10.46
C LYS A 55 -22.44 11.58 -9.56
N LYS A 56 -21.75 10.52 -10.00
CA LYS A 56 -20.52 10.04 -9.39
C LYS A 56 -19.42 11.09 -9.61
N VAL A 57 -19.00 11.76 -8.55
CA VAL A 57 -17.85 12.68 -8.57
C VAL A 57 -16.69 11.97 -7.88
N ILE A 58 -15.62 11.71 -8.64
CA ILE A 58 -14.38 11.17 -8.09
C ILE A 58 -13.66 12.35 -7.44
N LYS A 59 -13.45 12.28 -6.12
CA LYS A 59 -12.73 13.30 -5.36
C LYS A 59 -11.50 12.66 -4.76
N GLU A 60 -10.35 13.28 -4.94
CA GLU A 60 -9.11 12.85 -4.31
C GLU A 60 -9.07 13.35 -2.86
N ARG A 61 -8.86 12.45 -1.91
CA ARG A 61 -8.74 12.75 -0.48
C ARG A 61 -7.41 12.21 0.01
N ALA A 62 -6.58 13.04 0.63
CA ALA A 62 -5.33 12.59 1.23
C ALA A 62 -5.59 11.50 2.29
N TYR A 63 -4.99 10.33 2.10
CA TYR A 63 -5.03 9.21 3.06
C TYR A 63 -4.09 9.49 4.24
N LEU A 64 -2.94 10.12 3.97
CA LEU A 64 -1.98 10.59 4.96
C LEU A 64 -1.76 12.11 4.80
N PRO A 65 -2.59 12.96 5.44
CA PRO A 65 -2.38 14.40 5.38
C PRO A 65 -1.05 14.77 6.02
N GLY A 66 -0.32 15.67 5.38
CA GLY A 66 0.99 16.16 5.81
C GLY A 66 2.17 15.29 5.40
N TYR A 67 1.99 14.30 4.53
CA TYR A 67 3.06 13.42 4.07
C TYR A 67 3.19 13.47 2.55
N ILE A 68 4.43 13.55 2.06
CA ILE A 68 4.78 13.47 0.64
C ILE A 68 5.87 12.42 0.49
N ILE A 69 5.70 11.53 -0.48
CA ILE A 69 6.66 10.49 -0.80
C ILE A 69 7.49 10.99 -1.98
N ILE A 70 8.80 10.84 -1.87
CA ILE A 70 9.72 11.21 -2.94
C ILE A 70 10.66 10.05 -3.24
N GLU A 71 10.89 9.81 -4.52
CA GLU A 71 11.96 8.94 -4.99
C GLU A 71 13.16 9.83 -5.30
N ALA A 72 14.20 9.73 -4.48
CA ALA A 72 15.37 10.57 -4.62
C ALA A 72 16.66 9.81 -4.32
N ASN A 73 17.74 10.25 -4.97
CA ASN A 73 19.10 9.92 -4.57
C ASN A 73 19.62 11.03 -3.65
N LEU A 74 19.65 10.76 -2.35
CA LEU A 74 20.06 11.74 -1.35
C LEU A 74 21.58 11.85 -1.26
N VAL A 75 22.16 12.63 -2.18
CA VAL A 75 23.60 12.94 -2.21
C VAL A 75 23.80 14.43 -1.93
N GLY A 76 24.77 14.77 -1.09
CA GLY A 76 25.22 16.14 -0.85
C GLY A 76 24.10 17.11 -0.45
N GLU A 77 23.80 18.06 -1.34
CA GLU A 77 22.91 19.21 -1.10
C GLU A 77 21.41 18.89 -1.26
N VAL A 78 21.06 17.75 -1.85
CA VAL A 78 19.66 17.36 -2.12
C VAL A 78 18.81 17.33 -0.84
N ILE A 79 19.38 16.91 0.29
CA ILE A 79 18.69 16.87 1.59
C ILE A 79 18.36 18.30 2.06
N HIS A 80 19.29 19.23 1.92
CA HIS A 80 19.11 20.63 2.33
C HIS A 80 18.11 21.33 1.41
N PHE A 81 18.23 21.10 0.11
CA PHE A 81 17.29 21.56 -0.89
C PHE A 81 15.84 21.16 -0.55
N LEU A 82 15.59 19.87 -0.31
CA LEU A 82 14.26 19.36 0.01
C LEU A 82 13.70 19.92 1.33
N LYS A 83 14.56 20.17 2.33
CA LYS A 83 14.16 20.80 3.60
C LYS A 83 13.84 22.30 3.44
N ASN A 84 14.45 22.98 2.47
CA ASN A 84 14.29 24.43 2.28
C ASN A 84 13.02 24.80 1.49
N ILE A 85 12.28 23.81 0.98
CA ILE A 85 11.05 24.06 0.23
C ILE A 85 9.96 24.61 1.16
N ASN A 86 9.22 25.59 0.65
CA ASN A 86 8.11 26.20 1.36
C ASN A 86 7.08 25.14 1.80
N PHE A 87 6.65 25.26 3.06
CA PHE A 87 5.68 24.36 3.70
C PHE A 87 6.17 22.92 3.93
N VAL A 88 7.46 22.63 3.70
CA VAL A 88 8.10 21.40 4.19
C VAL A 88 8.55 21.63 5.63
N ILE A 89 8.21 20.69 6.52
CA ILE A 89 8.62 20.69 7.92
C ILE A 89 9.94 19.93 8.07
N GLY A 90 10.14 18.88 7.27
CA GLY A 90 11.38 18.10 7.23
C GLY A 90 11.12 16.65 6.88
N PHE A 91 12.13 15.81 7.02
CA PHE A 91 12.03 14.38 6.72
C PHE A 91 11.45 13.57 7.87
N LEU A 92 10.85 12.43 7.53
CA LEU A 92 10.60 11.36 8.47
C LEU A 92 11.96 10.78 8.94
N GLY A 93 12.17 10.75 10.26
CA GLY A 93 13.48 10.43 10.86
C GLY A 93 14.33 11.64 11.28
N GLY A 94 13.85 12.86 11.06
CA GLY A 94 14.49 14.08 11.53
C GLY A 94 15.64 14.52 10.63
N ASP A 95 16.87 14.56 11.17
CA ASP A 95 18.03 15.04 10.43
C ASP A 95 18.56 14.06 9.39
N LYS A 96 18.43 12.76 9.67
CA LYS A 96 18.78 11.70 8.74
C LYS A 96 17.50 11.11 8.13
N PRO A 97 17.25 11.34 6.83
CA PRO A 97 16.09 10.79 6.15
C PRO A 97 16.17 9.27 6.12
N VAL A 98 15.11 8.63 6.63
CA VAL A 98 15.00 7.17 6.65
C VAL A 98 14.38 6.70 5.33
N PRO A 99 15.05 5.82 4.57
CA PRO A 99 14.47 5.26 3.36
C PRO A 99 13.34 4.28 3.71
N LEU A 100 12.26 4.33 2.96
CA LEU A 100 11.19 3.33 3.02
C LEU A 100 11.65 2.02 2.39
N ARG A 101 11.14 0.90 2.90
CA ARG A 101 11.32 -0.40 2.24
C ARG A 101 10.50 -0.43 0.96
N PRO A 102 10.96 -1.12 -0.11
CA PRO A 102 10.20 -1.24 -1.36
C PRO A 102 8.76 -1.72 -1.15
N THR A 103 8.54 -2.65 -0.21
CA THR A 103 7.21 -3.16 0.16
C THR A 103 6.27 -2.09 0.71
N GLU A 104 6.79 -1.14 1.51
CA GLU A 104 6.01 -0.03 2.06
C GLU A 104 5.67 0.99 0.97
N VAL A 105 6.62 1.23 0.06
CA VAL A 105 6.45 2.13 -1.08
C VAL A 105 5.34 1.64 -2.01
N SER A 106 5.36 0.36 -2.40
CA SER A 106 4.32 -0.20 -3.29
C SER A 106 2.91 -0.08 -2.70
N ARG A 107 2.80 -0.24 -1.38
CA ARG A 107 1.53 -0.04 -0.65
C ARG A 107 1.10 1.42 -0.63
N LEU A 108 2.03 2.35 -0.48
CA LEU A 108 1.75 3.79 -0.35
C LEU A 108 1.58 4.53 -1.67
N LEU A 109 2.28 4.11 -2.72
CA LEU A 109 2.18 4.69 -4.07
C LEU A 109 0.89 4.32 -4.78
N GLY A 110 0.08 3.42 -4.21
CA GLY A 110 -1.09 2.91 -4.90
C GLY A 110 -0.71 2.26 -6.24
N GLN A 111 0.49 1.69 -6.39
CA GLN A 111 0.70 0.68 -7.45
C GLN A 111 -0.12 -0.59 -7.15
N ALA A 112 -0.70 -0.66 -5.96
CA ALA A 112 -1.86 -1.48 -5.67
C ALA A 112 -3.14 -1.07 -6.42
N ASP A 113 -3.25 0.08 -7.12
CA ASP A 113 -4.42 0.43 -7.94
C ASP A 113 -4.37 -0.20 -9.35
N GLU A 114 -3.19 -0.43 -9.96
CA GLU A 114 -3.07 -1.32 -11.13
C GLU A 114 -3.03 -2.80 -10.74
N LEU A 115 -2.64 -3.07 -9.49
CA LEU A 115 -2.90 -4.36 -8.83
C LEU A 115 -4.26 -4.41 -8.11
N GLN A 116 -5.18 -3.43 -8.29
CA GLN A 116 -6.55 -3.48 -7.73
C GLN A 116 -7.50 -4.31 -8.62
N GLU A 117 -6.97 -4.99 -9.64
CA GLU A 117 -7.54 -6.25 -10.11
C GLU A 117 -7.20 -7.43 -9.19
N ARG A 118 -6.39 -7.24 -8.15
CA ARG A 118 -6.22 -8.17 -7.04
C ARG A 118 -6.79 -7.54 -5.78
N PRO A 119 -8.00 -7.95 -5.35
CA PRO A 119 -8.56 -7.46 -4.12
C PRO A 119 -7.66 -7.89 -2.98
N GLU A 120 -7.13 -6.90 -2.25
CA GLU A 120 -6.63 -6.96 -0.88
C GLU A 120 -6.46 -8.40 -0.36
N GLU A 121 -5.26 -8.93 -0.51
CA GLU A 121 -4.79 -10.06 0.30
C GLU A 121 -4.84 -9.59 1.76
N PHE A 122 -5.98 -9.86 2.41
CA PHE A 122 -6.00 -10.20 3.82
C PHE A 122 -4.78 -11.11 4.03
N GLY A 123 -3.81 -10.65 4.81
CA GLY A 123 -2.48 -11.25 4.96
C GLY A 123 -2.51 -12.63 5.62
N ILE A 124 -3.15 -13.57 4.96
CA ILE A 124 -3.17 -14.99 5.22
C ILE A 124 -3.13 -15.64 3.82
N ASP A 125 -1.92 -15.84 3.31
CA ASP A 125 -1.68 -16.64 2.11
C ASP A 125 -2.13 -18.07 2.39
N TYR A 126 -3.38 -18.39 2.04
CA TYR A 126 -3.90 -19.75 2.06
C TYR A 126 -3.39 -20.48 0.81
N MET A 127 -2.78 -21.65 1.00
CA MET A 127 -2.30 -22.49 -0.10
C MET A 127 -3.15 -23.76 -0.20
N ILE A 128 -3.32 -24.27 -1.44
CA ILE A 128 -3.95 -25.58 -1.67
C ILE A 128 -3.10 -26.66 -0.99
N GLY A 129 -3.73 -27.54 -0.22
CA GLY A 129 -3.10 -28.57 0.61
C GLY A 129 -2.75 -28.12 2.03
N GLU A 130 -3.04 -26.86 2.39
CA GLU A 130 -2.80 -26.36 3.74
C GLU A 130 -3.94 -26.73 4.69
N THR A 131 -3.59 -26.97 5.97
CA THR A 131 -4.58 -27.27 7.01
C THR A 131 -5.06 -25.98 7.66
N VAL A 132 -6.37 -25.81 7.72
CA VAL A 132 -7.02 -24.65 8.34
C VAL A 132 -8.00 -25.09 9.41
N LYS A 133 -8.14 -24.26 10.44
CA LYS A 133 -9.12 -24.44 11.50
C LYS A 133 -10.37 -23.64 11.19
N ILE A 134 -11.52 -24.27 11.34
CA ILE A 134 -12.81 -23.65 11.04
C ILE A 134 -13.31 -22.92 12.29
N ASN A 135 -13.66 -21.65 12.16
CA ASN A 135 -14.16 -20.79 13.24
C ASN A 135 -15.62 -20.37 13.05
N HIS A 136 -16.35 -20.99 12.11
CA HIS A 136 -17.74 -20.64 11.80
C HIS A 136 -18.65 -21.86 11.64
N GLY A 137 -19.92 -21.70 12.04
CA GLY A 137 -20.98 -22.69 11.83
C GLY A 137 -20.91 -23.89 12.80
N PRO A 138 -21.61 -25.01 12.50
CA PRO A 138 -21.63 -26.18 13.37
C PRO A 138 -20.31 -26.98 13.36
N PHE A 139 -19.32 -26.53 12.57
CA PHE A 139 -18.01 -27.15 12.40
C PHE A 139 -16.87 -26.35 13.06
N ILE A 140 -17.21 -25.45 13.99
CA ILE A 140 -16.21 -24.69 14.77
C ILE A 140 -15.27 -25.66 15.50
N GLY A 141 -13.96 -25.44 15.36
CA GLY A 141 -12.92 -26.23 16.00
C GLY A 141 -12.50 -27.48 15.23
N PHE A 142 -13.10 -27.77 14.07
CA PHE A 142 -12.62 -28.82 13.18
C PHE A 142 -11.49 -28.30 12.28
N HIS A 143 -10.58 -29.21 11.92
CA HIS A 143 -9.49 -28.97 11.00
C HIS A 143 -9.85 -29.55 9.64
N GLY A 144 -9.53 -28.82 8.58
CA GLY A 144 -9.76 -29.26 7.20
C GLY A 144 -8.62 -28.83 6.29
N GLU A 145 -8.48 -29.54 5.18
CA GLU A 145 -7.43 -29.30 4.19
C GLU A 145 -8.02 -28.49 3.02
N ILE A 146 -7.35 -27.43 2.56
CA ILE A 146 -7.82 -26.64 1.43
C ILE A 146 -7.62 -27.43 0.13
N GLU A 147 -8.70 -27.72 -0.59
CA GLU A 147 -8.67 -28.40 -1.89
C GLU A 147 -8.63 -27.39 -3.05
N GLU A 148 -9.38 -26.28 -2.94
CA GLU A 148 -9.51 -25.27 -3.98
C GLU A 148 -9.78 -23.90 -3.39
N ILE A 149 -9.28 -22.85 -4.07
CA ILE A 149 -9.41 -21.45 -3.66
C ILE A 149 -10.09 -20.68 -4.80
N ASP A 150 -11.30 -20.18 -4.55
CA ASP A 150 -12.04 -19.30 -5.46
C ASP A 150 -11.77 -17.85 -5.06
N PHE A 151 -10.77 -17.25 -5.73
CA PHE A 151 -10.38 -15.87 -5.53
C PHE A 151 -11.45 -14.86 -5.99
N ASP A 152 -12.26 -15.23 -6.98
CA ASP A 152 -13.31 -14.37 -7.56
C ASP A 152 -14.49 -14.20 -6.60
N LYS A 153 -14.94 -15.32 -6.00
CA LYS A 153 -16.08 -15.34 -5.07
C LYS A 153 -15.68 -15.21 -3.60
N LYS A 154 -14.39 -15.13 -3.32
CA LYS A 154 -13.81 -15.13 -1.97
C LYS A 154 -14.21 -16.34 -1.11
N LYS A 155 -14.17 -17.53 -1.70
CA LYS A 155 -14.54 -18.80 -1.05
C LYS A 155 -13.40 -19.81 -1.11
N LEU A 156 -13.31 -20.62 -0.07
CA LEU A 156 -12.38 -21.73 0.08
C LEU A 156 -13.16 -23.03 0.09
N LYS A 157 -12.74 -24.00 -0.72
CA LYS A 157 -13.26 -25.36 -0.66
C LYS A 157 -12.34 -26.17 0.23
N VAL A 158 -12.82 -26.45 1.44
CA VAL A 158 -12.08 -27.13 2.49
C VAL A 158 -12.63 -28.54 2.66
N MET A 159 -11.74 -29.53 2.62
CA MET A 159 -12.08 -30.94 2.85
C MET A 159 -11.90 -31.26 4.32
N VAL A 160 -13.00 -31.39 5.05
CA VAL A 160 -13.00 -31.69 6.48
C VAL A 160 -13.11 -33.19 6.68
N LYS A 161 -12.27 -33.74 7.56
CA LYS A 161 -12.32 -35.17 7.92
C LYS A 161 -13.21 -35.35 9.14
N ILE A 162 -14.46 -35.74 8.93
CA ILE A 162 -15.43 -35.98 10.00
C ILE A 162 -15.75 -37.48 10.02
N PHE A 163 -15.52 -38.15 11.17
CA PHE A 163 -15.78 -39.60 11.35
C PHE A 163 -15.15 -40.52 10.28
N GLY A 164 -13.93 -40.19 9.83
CA GLY A 164 -13.22 -40.97 8.81
C GLY A 164 -13.72 -40.79 7.37
N ARG A 165 -14.72 -39.91 7.14
CA ARG A 165 -15.19 -39.52 5.82
C ARG A 165 -14.69 -38.12 5.49
N LYS A 166 -14.28 -37.91 4.24
CA LYS A 166 -13.88 -36.59 3.73
C LYS A 166 -15.14 -35.91 3.17
N SER A 167 -15.50 -34.76 3.74
CA SER A 167 -16.66 -33.96 3.30
C SER A 167 -16.19 -32.58 2.81
N PRO A 168 -16.51 -32.18 1.57
CA PRO A 168 -16.15 -30.86 1.07
C PRO A 168 -17.09 -29.80 1.65
N LEU A 169 -16.53 -28.69 2.10
CA LEU A 169 -17.22 -27.54 2.65
C LEU A 169 -16.72 -26.27 1.99
N GLU A 170 -17.64 -25.40 1.57
CA GLU A 170 -17.31 -24.07 1.07
C GLU A 170 -17.40 -23.05 2.21
N LEU A 171 -16.29 -22.40 2.53
CA LEU A 171 -16.18 -21.43 3.62
C LEU A 171 -15.56 -20.12 3.12
N GLY A 172 -15.92 -18.99 3.72
CA GLY A 172 -15.28 -17.71 3.43
C GLY A 172 -13.93 -17.58 4.14
N TYR A 173 -13.03 -16.71 3.65
CA TYR A 173 -11.74 -16.44 4.29
C TYR A 173 -11.84 -15.99 5.76
N LEU A 174 -12.91 -15.30 6.12
CA LEU A 174 -13.17 -14.82 7.50
C LEU A 174 -13.67 -15.92 8.44
N GLN A 175 -14.01 -17.09 7.90
CA GLN A 175 -14.62 -18.21 8.63
C GLN A 175 -13.61 -19.30 8.98
N VAL A 176 -12.37 -19.16 8.53
CA VAL A 176 -11.27 -20.07 8.75
C VAL A 176 -10.07 -19.31 9.30
N GLU A 177 -9.25 -20.00 10.07
CA GLU A 177 -8.01 -19.50 10.66
C GLU A 177 -6.89 -20.47 10.29
N LYS A 178 -5.77 -19.93 9.83
CA LYS A 178 -4.58 -20.70 9.47
C LYS A 178 -3.93 -21.28 10.72
N GLU A 179 -3.54 -22.56 10.66
CA GLU A 179 -2.68 -23.22 11.64
C GLU A 179 -1.20 -23.12 11.25
#